data_AF-A0AA38NV09-F1
#
_entry.id   AF-A0AA38NV09-F1
#
_cell.length_a   1.000
_cell.length_b   1.000
_cell.length_c   1.000
_cell.angle_alpha   90.00
_cell.angle_beta   90.00
_cell.angle_gamma   90.00
#
_symmetry.space_group_name_H-M   'P 1'
#
loop_
_entity.id
_entity.type
_entity.pdbx_description
1 polymer ?
#
loop_
_entity_poly.entity_id
_entity_poly.type
_entity_poly.pdbx_seq_one_letter_code
_entity_poly.pdbx_strand_id
1 'polypeptide(L)'
;TPRDAVVHALYAEQQRLDGYEEALKHAMGRKSRFDKKVHGTRAGEVVFRKGDLVQFRFNKLDNNISTKTKLAVRWSQPVRVAER
;
A
#
# COMPACT_ATOMS: atom_id res chain seq x y z
N THR A 1 40.90 13.80 1.57
CA THR A 1 41.71 13.28 2.70
C THR A 1 40.90 12.24 3.47
N PRO A 2 41.51 11.38 4.33
CA PRO A 2 40.77 10.39 5.11
C PRO A 2 39.64 10.99 5.96
N ARG A 3 39.78 12.23 6.41
CA ARG A 3 38.77 13.00 7.13
C ARG A 3 37.53 13.28 6.26
N ASP A 4 37.72 13.66 5.01
CA ASP A 4 36.61 13.93 4.08
C ASP A 4 35.81 12.65 3.80
N ALA A 5 36.49 11.50 3.68
CA ALA A 5 35.82 10.22 3.49
C ALA A 5 34.91 9.85 4.66
N VAL A 6 35.34 10.11 5.91
CA VAL A 6 34.52 9.89 7.10
C VAL A 6 33.31 10.85 7.14
N VAL A 7 33.51 12.12 6.79
CA VAL A 7 32.41 13.10 6.73
C VAL A 7 31.35 12.69 5.70
N HIS A 8 31.78 12.25 4.52
CA HIS A 8 30.85 11.76 3.49
C HIS A 8 30.11 10.49 3.92
N ALA A 9 30.78 9.56 4.59
CA ALA A 9 30.13 8.36 5.12
C ALA A 9 29.06 8.68 6.17
N LEU A 10 29.37 9.60 7.10
CA LEU A 10 28.40 10.06 8.11
C LEU A 10 27.22 10.80 7.47
N TYR A 11 27.48 11.64 6.46
CA TYR A 11 26.41 12.33 5.74
C TYR A 11 25.50 11.35 4.98
N ALA A 12 26.07 10.30 4.37
CA ALA A 12 25.29 9.27 3.68
C ALA A 12 24.39 8.49 4.66
N GLU A 13 24.89 8.16 5.86
CA GLU A 13 24.07 7.53 6.89
C GLU A 13 22.94 8.45 7.37
N GLN A 14 23.21 9.75 7.55
CA GLN A 14 22.17 10.71 7.91
C GLN A 14 21.08 10.78 6.82
N GLN A 15 21.46 10.89 5.55
CA GLN A 15 20.51 10.92 4.43
C GLN A 15 19.67 9.64 4.34
N ARG A 16 20.24 8.49 4.69
CA ARG A 16 19.50 7.22 4.74
C ARG A 16 18.43 7.24 5.83
N LEU A 17 18.74 7.78 7.00
CA LEU A 17 17.80 7.93 8.11
C LEU A 17 16.69 8.94 7.77
N ASP A 18 17.06 10.10 7.24
CA ASP A 18 16.13 11.16 6.83
C ASP A 18 15.17 10.64 5.75
N GLY A 19 15.69 9.95 4.74
CA GLY A 19 14.89 9.35 3.68
C GLY A 19 13.91 8.29 4.19
N TYR A 20 14.32 7.51 5.20
CA TYR A 20 13.42 6.54 5.84
C TYR A 20 12.33 7.23 6.65
N GLU A 21 12.66 8.28 7.40
CA GLU A 21 11.68 9.05 8.17
C GLU A 21 10.62 9.69 7.25
N GLU A 22 11.03 10.28 6.14
CA GLU A 22 10.10 10.86 5.17
C GLU A 22 9.23 9.80 4.49
N ALA A 23 9.79 8.61 4.20
CA ALA A 23 8.99 7.49 3.69
C ALA A 23 7.91 7.05 4.70
N LEU A 24 8.24 7.01 6.00
CA LEU A 24 7.29 6.71 7.07
C LEU A 24 6.22 7.80 7.18
N LYS A 25 6.59 9.08 7.22
CA LYS A 25 5.64 10.21 7.26
C LYS A 25 4.70 10.16 6.06
N HIS A 26 5.22 9.89 4.87
CA HIS A 26 4.41 9.76 3.66
C HIS A 26 3.43 8.58 3.76
N ALA A 27 3.91 7.41 4.21
CA ALA A 27 3.07 6.23 4.41
C ALA A 27 1.95 6.48 5.43
N MET A 28 2.26 7.11 6.58
CA MET A 28 1.29 7.51 7.59
C MET A 28 0.25 8.49 7.03
N GLY A 29 0.69 9.49 6.26
CA GLY A 29 -0.19 10.44 5.60
C GLY A 29 -1.15 9.77 4.61
N ARG A 30 -0.65 8.81 3.82
CA ARG A 30 -1.50 8.02 2.91
C ARG A 30 -2.51 7.16 3.67
N LYS A 31 -2.10 6.52 4.76
CA LYS A 31 -2.99 5.73 5.62
C LYS A 31 -4.09 6.61 6.22
N SER A 32 -3.74 7.74 6.81
CA SER A 32 -4.70 8.69 7.39
C SER A 32 -5.75 9.16 6.36
N ARG A 33 -5.33 9.48 5.13
CA ARG A 33 -6.25 9.86 4.04
C ARG A 33 -7.15 8.70 3.63
N PHE A 34 -6.62 7.48 3.57
CA PHE A 34 -7.40 6.29 3.27
C PHE A 34 -8.45 6.04 4.36
N ASP A 35 -8.05 6.03 5.63
CA ASP A 35 -8.94 5.81 6.77
C ASP A 35 -10.07 6.86 6.80
N LYS A 36 -9.73 8.14 6.60
CA LYS A 36 -10.73 9.22 6.48
C LYS A 36 -11.73 8.95 5.35
N LYS A 37 -11.25 8.47 4.19
CA LYS A 37 -12.11 8.13 3.06
C LYS A 37 -13.01 6.93 3.36
N VAL A 38 -12.47 5.89 4.01
CA VAL A 38 -13.23 4.69 4.41
C VAL A 38 -14.34 5.07 5.39
N HIS A 39 -14.02 5.81 6.46
CA HIS A 39 -15.02 6.26 7.43
C HIS A 39 -16.07 7.21 6.84
N GLY A 40 -15.71 7.98 5.80
CA GLY A 40 -16.65 8.81 5.07
C GLY A 40 -17.56 8.06 4.10
N THR A 41 -17.32 6.77 3.82
CA THR A 41 -18.19 5.98 2.95
C THR A 41 -19.40 5.46 3.71
N ARG A 42 -20.53 5.22 3.01
CA ARG A 42 -21.74 4.65 3.60
C ARG A 42 -21.50 3.30 4.31
N ALA A 43 -20.57 2.50 3.78
CA ALA A 43 -20.23 1.21 4.36
C ALA A 43 -19.31 1.31 5.58
N GLY A 44 -18.57 2.42 5.72
CA GLY A 44 -17.58 2.59 6.77
C GLY A 44 -16.46 1.55 6.70
N GLU A 45 -15.90 1.21 7.86
CA GLU A 45 -14.98 0.10 8.00
C GLU A 45 -15.73 -1.23 7.86
N VAL A 46 -15.34 -2.04 6.89
CA VAL A 46 -15.92 -3.37 6.66
C VAL A 46 -14.99 -4.42 7.26
N VAL A 47 -15.43 -5.04 8.35
CA VAL A 47 -14.74 -6.16 8.98
C VAL A 47 -15.38 -7.47 8.53
N PHE A 48 -14.64 -8.28 7.79
CA PHE A 48 -15.12 -9.58 7.32
C PHE A 48 -15.11 -10.62 8.44
N ARG A 49 -16.13 -11.48 8.45
CA ARG A 49 -16.31 -12.59 9.38
C ARG A 49 -16.13 -13.92 8.65
N LYS A 50 -15.78 -14.96 9.41
CA LYS A 50 -15.73 -16.33 8.88
C LYS A 50 -17.06 -16.68 8.23
N GLY A 51 -16.99 -17.20 7.00
CA GLY A 51 -18.14 -17.57 6.19
C GLY A 51 -18.66 -16.45 5.27
N ASP A 52 -18.22 -15.20 5.42
CA ASP A 52 -18.62 -14.11 4.53
C ASP A 52 -18.16 -14.38 3.11
N LEU A 53 -19.03 -14.08 2.14
CA LEU A 53 -18.73 -14.21 0.73
C LEU A 53 -18.02 -12.94 0.25
N VAL A 54 -16.78 -13.10 -0.23
CA VAL A 54 -15.90 -12.00 -0.66
C VAL A 54 -15.30 -12.29 -2.03
N GLN A 55 -14.81 -11.25 -2.71
CA GLN A 55 -14.05 -11.37 -3.95
C GLN A 55 -12.73 -10.61 -3.82
N PHE A 56 -11.66 -11.18 -4.35
CA PHE A 56 -10.36 -10.50 -4.40
C PHE A 56 -10.30 -9.58 -5.61
N ARG A 57 -9.73 -8.39 -5.43
CA ARG A 57 -9.45 -7.46 -6.53
C ARG A 57 -8.03 -7.68 -7.04
N PHE A 58 -7.88 -7.97 -8.32
CA PHE A 58 -6.57 -8.11 -8.96
C PHE A 58 -5.94 -6.73 -9.25
N ASN A 59 -5.40 -6.09 -8.20
CA ASN A 59 -4.81 -4.74 -8.26
C ASN A 59 -3.66 -4.59 -9.29
N LYS A 60 -2.93 -5.68 -9.59
CA LYS A 60 -1.87 -5.71 -10.62
C LYS A 60 -2.37 -5.29 -12.01
N LEU A 61 -3.67 -5.44 -12.27
CA LEU A 61 -4.30 -5.09 -13.54
C LEU A 61 -4.69 -3.60 -13.63
N ASP A 62 -4.53 -2.82 -12.57
CA ASP A 62 -4.94 -1.41 -12.57
C ASP A 62 -3.97 -0.50 -13.31
N ASN A 63 -2.67 -0.77 -13.19
CA ASN A 63 -1.63 0.06 -13.79
C ASN A 63 -1.11 -0.48 -15.13
N ASN A 64 -1.60 -1.65 -15.58
CA ASN A 64 -1.18 -2.25 -16.83
C ASN A 64 -2.20 -1.93 -17.95
N ILE A 65 -1.77 -1.16 -18.95
CA ILE A 65 -2.60 -0.64 -20.05
C ILE A 65 -2.57 -1.57 -21.28
N SER A 66 -2.06 -2.80 -21.16
CA SER A 66 -2.05 -3.75 -22.28
C SER A 66 -3.47 -4.15 -22.73
N THR A 67 -3.65 -4.43 -24.02
CA THR A 67 -4.94 -4.86 -24.58
C THR A 67 -5.49 -6.13 -23.90
N LYS A 68 -4.60 -7.07 -23.53
CA LYS A 68 -4.98 -8.28 -22.78
C LYS A 68 -5.53 -7.95 -21.39
N THR A 69 -4.92 -6.98 -20.71
CA THR A 69 -5.35 -6.54 -19.37
C THR A 69 -6.69 -5.80 -19.40
N LYS A 70 -7.01 -5.09 -20.49
CA LYS A 70 -8.29 -4.38 -20.64
C LYS A 70 -9.50 -5.33 -20.64
N LEU A 71 -9.34 -6.54 -21.17
CA LEU A 71 -10.39 -7.57 -21.24
C LEU A 71 -10.35 -8.54 -20.06
N ALA A 72 -9.37 -8.44 -19.17
CA ALA A 72 -9.24 -9.33 -18.03
C ALA A 72 -10.25 -9.00 -16.93
N VAL A 73 -10.81 -10.04 -16.30
CA VAL A 73 -11.69 -9.89 -15.13
C VAL A 73 -10.91 -9.27 -13.98
N ARG A 74 -11.46 -8.23 -13.34
CA ARG A 74 -10.78 -7.52 -12.22
C ARG A 74 -11.00 -8.15 -10.85
N TRP A 75 -11.98 -9.03 -10.76
CA TRP A 75 -12.40 -9.69 -9.52
C TRP A 75 -12.21 -11.20 -9.63
N SER A 76 -11.87 -11.86 -8.54
CA SER A 76 -11.89 -13.31 -8.48
C SER A 76 -13.32 -13.86 -8.51
N GLN A 77 -13.44 -15.17 -8.69
CA GLN A 77 -14.66 -15.87 -8.28
C GLN A 77 -14.96 -15.60 -6.79
N PRO A 78 -16.25 -15.63 -6.38
CA PRO A 78 -16.63 -15.50 -4.98
C PRO A 78 -16.00 -16.61 -4.13
N VAL A 79 -15.41 -16.22 -3.01
CA VAL A 79 -14.79 -17.13 -2.04
C VAL A 79 -15.34 -16.83 -0.65
N ARG A 80 -15.26 -17.81 0.26
CA ARG A 80 -15.63 -17.61 1.66
C ARG A 80 -14.41 -17.39 2.53
N VAL A 81 -14.54 -16.49 3.50
CA VAL A 81 -13.51 -16.26 4.52
C VAL A 81 -13.41 -17.50 5.41
N ALA A 82 -12.26 -18.17 5.37
CA ALA A 82 -12.01 -19.37 6.18
C ALA A 82 -11.64 -19.01 7.63
N GLU A 83 -10.83 -17.98 7.79
CA GLU A 83 -10.32 -17.45 9.04
C GLU A 83 -10.05 -15.94 8.89
N ARG A 84 -9.93 -15.23 10.02
CA ARG A 84 -9.67 -13.79 10.06
C ARG A 84 -8.19 -13.48 9.96
#